data_AF-A0A520H2A5-F1
#
_entry.id   AF-A0A520H2A5-F1
#
_cell.length_a   1.000
_cell.length_b   1.000
_cell.length_c   1.000
_cell.angle_alpha   90.00
_cell.angle_beta   90.00
_cell.angle_gamma   90.00
#
_symmetry.space_group_name_H-M   'P 1'
#
loop_
_entity.id
_entity.type
_entity.pdbx_description
1 polymer ?
#
loop_
_entity_poly.entity_id
_entity_poly.type
_entity_poly.pdbx_seq_one_letter_code
_entity_poly.pdbx_strand_id
1 'polypeptide(L)'
;ATMLRSYSNDVYFQVGLITIIGLSAKNAILIIEFAKDLQAQGKGVVQAALEAAHLRFRPIIMTSLAFGLGVLPLVLASGAGSASQRAIGTGVLGGMVTGTLLAVFFVPVFFVVVRGLFKGSKRQQEVNRRHAEAAGIEQSHD
;
A
#
# COMPACT_ATOMS: atom_id res chain seq x y z
N ALA A 1 -15.58 10.82 -3.51
CA ALA A 1 -15.50 12.09 -2.75
C ALA A 1 -15.75 13.33 -3.63
N THR A 2 -15.04 13.50 -4.75
CA THR A 2 -15.20 14.67 -5.64
C THR A 2 -16.46 14.68 -6.49
N MET A 3 -16.96 13.51 -6.94
CA MET A 3 -18.27 13.42 -7.63
C MET A 3 -19.46 13.84 -6.75
N LEU A 4 -19.34 13.69 -5.42
CA LEU A 4 -20.37 14.08 -4.45
C LEU A 4 -20.38 15.59 -4.14
N ARG A 5 -19.34 16.33 -4.54
CA ARG A 5 -19.20 17.78 -4.28
C ARG A 5 -19.15 18.65 -5.54
N SER A 6 -19.40 18.08 -6.72
CA SER A 6 -19.44 18.80 -8.00
C SER A 6 -18.17 19.65 -8.28
N TYR A 7 -16.99 19.18 -7.87
CA TYR A 7 -15.73 19.85 -8.24
C TYR A 7 -15.38 19.51 -9.70
N SER A 8 -14.99 20.54 -10.46
CA SER A 8 -14.49 20.39 -11.84
C SER A 8 -13.17 19.61 -11.85
N ASN A 9 -12.93 18.81 -12.90
CA ASN A 9 -11.66 18.13 -13.13
C ASN A 9 -10.58 19.14 -13.54
N ASP A 10 -10.13 19.94 -12.58
CA ASP A 10 -9.13 20.98 -12.74
C ASP A 10 -7.71 20.47 -12.44
N VAL A 11 -6.71 21.34 -12.64
CA VAL A 11 -5.29 21.01 -12.40
C VAL A 11 -5.04 20.64 -10.93
N TYR A 12 -5.76 21.24 -9.98
CA TYR A 12 -5.62 20.92 -8.56
C TYR A 12 -6.11 19.51 -8.24
N PHE A 13 -7.20 19.07 -8.87
CA PHE A 13 -7.69 17.70 -8.76
C PHE A 13 -6.69 16.70 -9.36
N GLN A 14 -6.10 17.00 -10.52
CA GLN A 14 -5.10 16.14 -11.15
C GLN A 14 -3.84 15.98 -10.29
N VAL A 15 -3.31 17.08 -9.73
CA VAL A 15 -2.17 17.03 -8.79
C VAL A 15 -2.54 16.25 -7.53
N GLY A 16 -3.78 16.40 -7.04
CA GLY A 16 -4.30 15.61 -5.94
C GLY A 16 -4.35 14.11 -6.24
N LEU A 17 -4.80 13.72 -7.44
CA LEU A 17 -4.81 12.33 -7.89
C LEU A 17 -3.41 11.72 -7.94
N ILE A 18 -2.43 12.43 -8.52
CA ILE A 18 -1.04 11.97 -8.57
C ILE A 18 -0.51 11.72 -7.15
N THR A 19 -0.83 12.61 -6.22
CA THR A 19 -0.45 12.49 -4.82
C THR A 19 -1.07 11.23 -4.18
N ILE A 20 -2.36 10.99 -4.39
CA ILE A 20 -3.05 9.79 -3.88
C ILE A 20 -2.46 8.50 -4.49
N ILE A 21 -2.13 8.50 -5.78
CA ILE A 21 -1.49 7.37 -6.45
C ILE A 21 -0.15 7.04 -5.77
N GLY A 22 0.69 8.05 -5.55
CA GLY A 22 1.99 7.88 -4.88
C GLY A 22 1.85 7.37 -3.43
N LEU A 23 0.93 7.96 -2.66
CA LEU A 23 0.62 7.52 -1.30
C LEU A 23 0.12 6.07 -1.25
N SER A 24 -0.76 5.70 -2.17
CA SER A 24 -1.30 4.35 -2.29
C SER A 24 -0.20 3.36 -2.67
N ALA A 25 0.66 3.73 -3.62
CA ALA A 25 1.80 2.91 -4.04
C ALA A 25 2.78 2.67 -2.88
N LYS A 26 3.11 3.71 -2.10
CA LYS A 26 3.94 3.58 -0.87
C LYS A 26 3.34 2.58 0.11
N ASN A 27 2.04 2.66 0.36
CA ASN A 27 1.37 1.76 1.29
C ASN A 27 1.34 0.32 0.77
N ALA A 28 1.11 0.13 -0.53
CA ALA A 28 1.09 -1.18 -1.17
C ALA A 28 2.47 -1.85 -1.22
N ILE A 29 3.52 -1.11 -1.63
CA ILE A 29 4.86 -1.68 -1.78
C ILE A 29 5.40 -2.20 -0.45
N LEU A 30 5.14 -1.51 0.66
CA LEU A 30 5.60 -1.94 1.98
C LEU A 30 5.02 -3.29 2.44
N ILE A 31 3.77 -3.58 2.07
CA ILE A 31 3.13 -4.89 2.33
C ILE A 31 3.73 -5.94 1.39
N ILE A 32 3.81 -5.64 0.09
CA ILE A 32 4.29 -6.58 -0.93
C ILE A 32 5.74 -6.98 -0.67
N GLU A 33 6.60 -6.02 -0.34
CA GLU A 33 8.01 -6.25 -0.02
C GLU A 33 8.17 -7.19 1.18
N PHE A 34 7.48 -6.91 2.29
CA PHE A 34 7.51 -7.79 3.46
C PHE A 34 6.93 -9.18 3.18
N ALA A 35 5.85 -9.27 2.41
CA ALA A 35 5.28 -10.56 2.02
C ALA A 35 6.24 -11.36 1.14
N LYS A 36 6.98 -10.70 0.24
CA LYS A 36 8.03 -11.34 -0.56
C LYS A 36 9.18 -11.83 0.31
N ASP A 37 9.64 -11.03 1.27
CA ASP A 37 10.75 -11.40 2.15
C ASP A 37 10.37 -12.58 3.05
N LEU A 38 9.18 -12.56 3.64
CA LEU A 38 8.65 -13.66 4.44
C LEU A 38 8.45 -14.94 3.60
N GLN A 39 8.03 -14.81 2.34
CA GLN A 39 7.96 -15.94 1.42
C GLN A 39 9.35 -16.47 1.06
N ALA A 40 10.35 -15.59 0.90
CA ALA A 40 11.73 -15.98 0.64
C ALA A 40 12.37 -16.73 1.83
N GLN A 41 11.92 -16.42 3.05
CA GLN A 41 12.26 -17.16 4.28
C GLN A 41 11.52 -18.52 4.41
N GLY A 42 10.74 -18.92 3.40
CA GLY A 42 10.09 -20.22 3.35
C GLY A 42 8.62 -20.24 3.78
N LYS A 43 8.01 -19.10 4.17
CA LYS A 43 6.58 -19.06 4.51
C LYS A 43 5.70 -19.27 3.29
N GLY A 44 4.55 -19.92 3.49
CA GLY A 44 3.53 -20.06 2.46
C GLY A 44 3.01 -18.70 1.99
N VAL A 45 2.57 -18.61 0.72
CA VAL A 45 2.13 -17.34 0.09
C VAL A 45 1.07 -16.60 0.91
N VAL A 46 0.06 -17.34 1.41
CA VAL A 46 -1.03 -16.77 2.21
C VAL A 46 -0.55 -16.32 3.58
N GLN A 47 0.28 -17.14 4.24
CA GLN A 47 0.83 -16.85 5.56
C GLN A 47 1.73 -15.61 5.52
N ALA A 48 2.61 -15.53 4.51
CA ALA A 48 3.47 -14.38 4.30
C ALA A 48 2.67 -13.09 4.05
N ALA A 49 1.59 -13.16 3.28
CA ALA A 49 0.73 -12.01 3.00
C ALA A 49 0.00 -11.50 4.27
N LEU A 50 -0.55 -12.41 5.08
CA LEU A 50 -1.25 -12.06 6.32
C LEU A 50 -0.30 -11.43 7.35
N GLU A 51 0.87 -12.03 7.52
CA GLU A 51 1.86 -11.54 8.48
C GLU A 51 2.45 -10.20 8.06
N ALA A 52 2.76 -10.01 6.77
CA ALA A 52 3.16 -8.72 6.24
C ALA A 52 2.09 -7.64 6.46
N ALA A 53 0.82 -7.97 6.22
CA ALA A 53 -0.29 -7.06 6.48
C ALA A 53 -0.36 -6.64 7.95
N HIS A 54 -0.20 -7.59 8.89
CA HIS A 54 -0.17 -7.31 10.33
C HIS A 54 1.00 -6.41 10.73
N LEU A 55 2.21 -6.70 10.25
CA LEU A 55 3.41 -5.92 10.55
C LEU A 55 3.32 -4.48 10.03
N ARG A 56 2.66 -4.28 8.89
CA ARG A 56 2.53 -2.96 8.24
C ARG A 56 1.27 -2.20 8.63
N PHE A 57 0.27 -2.85 9.25
CA PHE A 57 -0.99 -2.21 9.62
C PHE A 57 -0.78 -0.95 10.46
N ARG A 58 0.00 -1.05 11.54
CA ARG A 58 0.27 0.10 12.43
C ARG A 58 1.00 1.24 11.69
N PRO A 59 2.14 1.00 10.99
CA PRO A 59 2.78 2.02 10.18
C PRO A 59 1.89 2.68 9.11
N ILE A 60 1.07 1.89 8.41
CA ILE A 60 0.17 2.41 7.35
C ILE A 60 -0.85 3.36 7.97
N ILE A 61 -1.54 2.94 9.03
CA ILE A 61 -2.53 3.77 9.72
C ILE A 61 -1.89 5.04 10.26
N MET A 62 -0.72 4.95 10.89
CA MET A 62 0.01 6.12 11.41
C MET A 62 0.28 7.15 10.31
N THR A 63 0.85 6.74 9.18
CA THR A 63 1.21 7.68 8.11
C THR A 63 -0.03 8.25 7.41
N SER A 64 -1.08 7.44 7.25
CA SER A 64 -2.35 7.89 6.66
C SER A 64 -3.08 8.90 7.54
N LEU A 65 -3.09 8.68 8.86
CA LEU A 65 -3.66 9.63 9.81
C LEU A 65 -2.84 10.92 9.88
N ALA A 66 -1.51 10.82 9.98
CA ALA A 66 -0.63 11.98 10.03
C ALA A 66 -0.82 12.89 8.81
N PHE A 67 -0.84 12.30 7.60
CA PHE A 67 -1.09 13.05 6.38
C PHE A 67 -2.52 13.58 6.31
N GLY A 68 -3.53 12.76 6.65
CA GLY A 68 -4.94 13.16 6.64
C GLY A 68 -5.23 14.36 7.55
N LEU A 69 -4.66 14.35 8.76
CA LEU A 69 -4.74 15.48 9.68
C LEU A 69 -3.91 16.68 9.17
N GLY A 70 -2.76 16.43 8.54
CA GLY A 70 -1.92 17.48 7.96
C GLY A 70 -2.60 18.25 6.81
N VAL A 71 -3.48 17.60 6.03
CA VAL A 71 -4.26 18.26 4.97
C VAL A 71 -5.58 18.84 5.44
N LEU A 72 -5.96 18.61 6.71
CA LEU A 72 -7.22 19.10 7.29
C LEU A 72 -7.39 20.64 7.20
N PRO A 73 -6.34 21.46 7.41
CA PRO A 73 -6.45 22.91 7.24
C PRO A 73 -6.85 23.33 5.82
N LEU A 74 -6.42 22.61 4.79
CA LEU A 74 -6.76 22.92 3.39
C LEU A 74 -8.24 22.65 3.11
N VAL A 75 -8.82 21.63 3.76
CA VAL A 75 -10.24 21.28 3.63
C VAL A 75 -11.13 22.35 4.29
N LEU A 76 -10.65 22.97 5.35
CA LEU A 76 -11.35 23.98 6.15
C LEU A 76 -10.99 25.42 5.77
N ALA A 77 -10.08 25.61 4.79
CA ALA A 77 -9.56 26.92 4.43
C ALA A 77 -10.68 27.90 4.03
N SER A 78 -10.58 29.12 4.54
CA SER A 78 -11.48 30.24 4.24
C SER A 78 -10.68 31.47 3.79
N GLY A 79 -11.33 32.40 3.07
CA GLY A 79 -10.68 33.61 2.56
C GLY A 79 -10.11 33.45 1.15
N ALA A 80 -9.11 34.26 0.80
CA ALA A 80 -8.51 34.29 -0.53
C ALA A 80 -7.87 32.93 -0.90
N GLY A 81 -8.16 32.42 -2.10
CA GLY A 81 -7.64 31.13 -2.57
C GLY A 81 -8.24 29.89 -1.88
N SER A 82 -9.28 30.06 -1.06
CA SER A 82 -9.96 28.94 -0.37
C SER A 82 -10.57 27.92 -1.33
N ALA A 83 -11.06 28.35 -2.51
CA ALA A 83 -11.60 27.43 -3.52
C ALA A 83 -10.55 26.39 -3.96
N SER A 84 -9.34 26.84 -4.30
CA SER A 84 -8.25 25.96 -4.73
C SER A 84 -7.77 25.04 -3.60
N GLN A 85 -7.62 25.57 -2.39
CA GLN A 85 -7.20 24.78 -1.21
C GLN A 85 -8.22 23.69 -0.87
N ARG A 86 -9.51 24.02 -0.90
CA ARG A 86 -10.58 23.06 -0.61
C ARG A 86 -10.72 22.01 -1.71
N ALA A 87 -10.52 22.38 -2.97
CA ALA A 87 -10.54 21.44 -4.09
C ALA A 87 -9.47 20.36 -3.94
N ILE A 88 -8.20 20.75 -3.77
CA ILE A 88 -7.11 19.79 -3.57
C ILE A 88 -7.23 19.03 -2.25
N GLY A 89 -7.47 19.74 -1.13
CA GLY A 89 -7.54 19.14 0.20
C GLY A 89 -8.65 18.09 0.31
N THR A 90 -9.84 18.38 -0.23
CA THR A 90 -10.97 17.44 -0.18
C THR A 90 -10.69 16.19 -1.03
N GLY A 91 -10.10 16.37 -2.21
CA GLY A 91 -9.76 15.25 -3.09
C GLY A 91 -8.75 14.31 -2.44
N VAL A 92 -7.65 14.88 -1.94
CA VAL A 92 -6.57 14.11 -1.35
C VAL A 92 -6.97 13.46 -0.03
N LEU A 93 -7.70 14.15 0.86
CA LEU A 93 -8.17 13.56 2.12
C LEU A 93 -9.10 12.37 1.88
N GLY A 94 -10.08 12.52 0.98
CA GLY A 94 -10.98 11.43 0.63
C GLY A 94 -10.26 10.26 -0.05
N GLY A 95 -9.30 10.57 -0.92
CA GLY A 95 -8.45 9.58 -1.58
C GLY A 95 -7.55 8.83 -0.61
N MET A 96 -6.96 9.50 0.37
CA MET A 96 -6.16 8.86 1.42
C MET A 96 -6.99 7.88 2.24
N VAL A 97 -8.15 8.31 2.76
CA VAL A 97 -9.00 7.44 3.59
C VAL A 97 -9.45 6.21 2.80
N THR A 98 -9.97 6.43 1.60
CA THR A 98 -10.47 5.33 0.75
C THR A 98 -9.32 4.42 0.29
N GLY A 99 -8.22 5.01 -0.16
CA GLY A 99 -7.04 4.31 -0.66
C GLY A 99 -6.37 3.47 0.42
N THR A 100 -6.26 3.98 1.65
CA THR A 100 -5.69 3.22 2.77
C THR A 100 -6.57 2.04 3.15
N LEU A 101 -7.89 2.25 3.29
CA LEU A 101 -8.82 1.17 3.61
C LEU A 101 -8.76 0.08 2.53
N LEU A 102 -8.89 0.45 1.27
CA LEU A 102 -8.84 -0.50 0.17
C LEU A 102 -7.47 -1.19 0.08
N ALA A 103 -6.36 -0.46 0.21
CA ALA A 103 -5.03 -1.03 0.10
C ALA A 103 -4.76 -2.10 1.18
N VAL A 104 -5.14 -1.84 2.43
CA VAL A 104 -4.91 -2.80 3.53
C VAL A 104 -5.60 -4.14 3.27
N PHE A 105 -6.80 -4.14 2.69
CA PHE A 105 -7.53 -5.39 2.40
C PHE A 105 -7.16 -6.01 1.04
N PHE A 106 -7.05 -5.21 -0.01
CA PHE A 106 -6.89 -5.71 -1.37
C PHE A 106 -5.43 -6.03 -1.72
N VAL A 107 -4.44 -5.34 -1.16
CA VAL A 107 -3.03 -5.60 -1.48
C VAL A 107 -2.60 -7.02 -1.11
N PRO A 108 -2.92 -7.56 0.09
CA PRO A 108 -2.62 -8.95 0.42
C PRO A 108 -3.32 -9.95 -0.52
N VAL A 109 -4.57 -9.68 -0.89
CA VAL A 109 -5.34 -10.52 -1.82
C VAL A 109 -4.69 -10.54 -3.20
N PHE A 110 -4.36 -9.36 -3.74
CA PHE A 110 -3.67 -9.27 -5.04
C PHE A 110 -2.32 -9.97 -5.01
N PHE A 111 -1.56 -9.87 -3.92
CA PHE A 111 -0.32 -10.62 -3.77
C PHE A 111 -0.54 -12.13 -3.89
N VAL A 112 -1.52 -12.68 -3.15
CA VAL A 112 -1.83 -14.11 -3.18
C VAL A 112 -2.30 -14.56 -4.57
N VAL A 113 -3.22 -13.81 -5.19
CA VAL A 113 -3.76 -14.13 -6.52
C VAL A 113 -2.67 -14.10 -7.58
N VAL A 114 -1.85 -13.05 -7.62
CA VAL A 114 -0.77 -12.91 -8.62
C VAL A 114 0.27 -14.01 -8.41
N ARG A 115 0.66 -14.32 -7.18
CA ARG A 115 1.62 -15.41 -6.90
C ARG A 115 1.03 -16.79 -7.16
N GLY A 116 -0.29 -16.95 -7.04
CA GLY A 116 -1.01 -18.17 -7.38
C GLY A 116 -1.11 -18.42 -8.88
N LEU A 117 -1.40 -17.37 -9.66
CA LEU A 117 -1.47 -17.42 -11.13
C LEU A 117 -0.09 -17.53 -11.77
N PHE A 118 0.87 -16.75 -11.29
CA PHE A 118 2.26 -16.76 -11.74
C PHE A 118 3.10 -17.56 -10.72
N LYS A 119 2.95 -18.89 -10.71
CA LYS A 119 3.86 -19.76 -9.96
C LYS A 119 5.27 -19.48 -10.46
N GLY A 120 6.13 -18.96 -9.57
CA GLY A 120 7.52 -18.66 -9.90
C GLY A 120 8.15 -19.84 -10.62
N SER A 121 8.83 -19.57 -11.75
CA SER A 121 9.53 -20.59 -12.52
C SER A 121 10.38 -21.47 -11.59
N LYS A 122 10.46 -22.79 -11.86
CA LYS A 122 11.26 -23.76 -11.07
C LYS A 122 12.67 -23.24 -10.76
N ARG A 123 13.22 -22.39 -11.63
CA ARG A 123 14.49 -21.67 -11.47
C ARG A 123 14.54 -20.76 -10.24
N GLN A 124 13.46 -20.08 -9.86
CA GLN A 124 13.41 -19.21 -8.67
C GLN A 124 13.34 -20.02 -7.38
N GLN A 125 12.66 -21.18 -7.41
CA GLN A 125 12.63 -22.12 -6.29
C GLN A 125 14.02 -22.75 -6.08
N GLU A 126 14.71 -23.10 -7.16
CA GLU A 126 16.08 -23.60 -7.13
C GLU A 126 17.07 -22.56 -6.58
N VAL A 127 16.95 -21.29 -6.98
CA VAL A 127 17.80 -20.20 -6.45
C VAL A 127 17.56 -19.95 -4.97
N ASN A 128 16.28 -19.93 -4.53
CA ASN A 128 15.97 -19.78 -3.10
C ASN A 128 16.43 -21.00 -2.29
N ARG A 129 16.31 -22.21 -2.83
CA ARG A 129 16.83 -23.43 -2.20
C ARG A 129 18.35 -23.40 -2.06
N ARG A 130 19.08 -23.02 -3.12
CA ARG A 130 20.53 -22.87 -3.09
C ARG A 130 21.02 -21.78 -2.14
N HIS A 131 20.28 -20.67 -1.99
CA HIS A 131 20.58 -19.66 -0.98
C HIS A 131 20.33 -20.17 0.45
N ALA A 132 19.29 -20.98 0.68
CA ALA A 132 19.05 -21.60 1.99
C ALA A 132 20.12 -22.65 2.33
N GLU A 133 20.54 -23.45 1.35
CA GLU A 133 21.65 -24.41 1.45
C GLU A 133 22.99 -23.71 1.72
N ALA A 134 23.28 -22.62 0.99
CA ALA A 134 24.49 -21.81 1.19
C ALA A 134 24.51 -21.03 2.52
N ALA A 135 23.34 -20.75 3.10
CA ALA A 135 23.20 -20.12 4.41
C ALA A 135 23.30 -21.11 5.58
N GLY A 136 23.51 -22.41 5.33
CA GLY A 136 23.75 -23.41 6.37
C GLY A 136 22.53 -23.70 7.26
N ILE A 137 21.31 -23.43 6.77
CA ILE A 137 20.08 -23.79 7.50
C ILE A 137 19.77 -25.25 7.19
N GLU A 138 20.55 -26.15 7.80
CA GLU A 138 20.23 -27.57 7.87
C GLU A 138 19.12 -27.72 8.92
N GLN A 139 17.87 -27.93 8.47
CA GLN A 139 16.87 -28.50 9.36
C GLN A 139 17.20 -29.98 9.56
N SER A 140 18.05 -30.23 10.54
CA SER A 140 17.97 -31.45 11.34
C SER A 140 16.54 -31.54 11.91
N HIS A 141 15.78 -32.48 11.36
CA HIS A 141 14.72 -33.15 12.10
C HIS A 141 14.62 -34.57 11.52
N ASP A 142 15.22 -35.50 12.27
CA ASP A 142 14.87 -36.91 12.27
C ASP A 142 13.39 -37.12 12.66
#